data_AF-A0A507EGW5-F1
#
_entry.id   AF-A0A507EGW5-F1
#
_cell.length_a   1.000
_cell.length_b   1.000
_cell.length_c   1.000
_cell.angle_alpha   90.00
_cell.angle_beta   90.00
_cell.angle_gamma   90.00
#
_symmetry.space_group_name_H-M   'P 1'
#
loop_
_entity.id
_entity.type
_entity.pdbx_description
1 polymer ?
#
loop_
_entity_poly.entity_id
_entity_poly.type
_entity_poly.pdbx_seq_one_letter_code
_entity_poly.pdbx_strand_id
1 'polypeptide(L)'
;MDSLQKAVSDCLRKVAGHHELRLNVVSSTEFSDHTFIPGVLPKRRDRLLVVSQYQECEQGEKATCIPVFAMAVSEYNLGNGSSMPQRVYIEKIDTTGFGIFPQRSASCYSISRATVLGYISFLREYCSVNVRTIVHVFARAQPAYLFSGSQNNRGKRILSERNLVKWWAKTLGSLTIAPDQKAMRGFWYVPGETEQTVADIGRVGAITRAVEWTWGLPYPAGANALEVVPRFSDDPKSKVLSRYSSKDTVTISEFEQLLETTGECGAGRVSGLFALDLGEQAKVCDGASYPTPLSCSNIKQFIEFQHKLSALDFGSLESTAHSAEQLDQIFRELKVQHTDIPVRNDVQPPGTTDISSTGPNVMNLQNFVKRKPASQDVITVQSLVKRKHAHTKDGENSGPEKSSTHPLGRQVQNGGTLCEQTTKKSRMNTS
;
A
#
# COMPACT_ATOMS: atom_id res chain seq x y z
N MET A 1 12.60 6.74 -21.45
CA MET A 1 11.96 6.21 -20.22
C MET A 1 13.06 5.64 -19.37
N ASP A 2 13.10 6.02 -18.09
CA ASP A 2 14.11 5.48 -17.20
C ASP A 2 13.85 3.99 -16.84
N SER A 3 14.86 3.26 -16.35
CA SER A 3 14.73 1.81 -16.11
C SER A 3 13.69 1.45 -15.04
N LEU A 4 13.46 2.33 -14.05
CA LEU A 4 12.41 2.15 -13.05
C LEU A 4 11.02 2.29 -13.68
N GLN A 5 10.78 3.40 -14.39
CA GLN A 5 9.53 3.63 -15.12
C GLN A 5 9.29 2.50 -16.12
N LYS A 6 10.32 2.01 -16.80
CA LYS A 6 10.22 0.90 -17.74
C LYS A 6 9.76 -0.39 -17.03
N ALA A 7 10.47 -0.84 -16.00
CA ALA A 7 10.15 -2.09 -15.32
C ALA A 7 8.74 -2.07 -14.68
N VAL A 8 8.36 -0.93 -14.08
CA VAL A 8 7.00 -0.73 -13.54
C VAL A 8 5.96 -0.72 -14.65
N SER A 9 6.23 -0.04 -15.77
CA SER A 9 5.33 -0.02 -16.93
C SER A 9 5.14 -1.40 -17.54
N ASP A 10 6.22 -2.17 -17.69
CA ASP A 10 6.18 -3.53 -18.23
C ASP A 10 5.32 -4.47 -17.37
N CYS A 11 5.33 -4.30 -16.05
CA CYS A 11 4.42 -5.02 -15.15
C CYS A 11 2.98 -4.49 -15.21
N LEU A 12 2.78 -3.17 -15.30
CA LEU A 12 1.45 -2.56 -15.39
C LEU A 12 0.72 -2.95 -16.69
N ARG A 13 1.43 -3.13 -17.81
CA ARG A 13 0.86 -3.64 -19.07
C ARG A 13 0.27 -5.05 -18.97
N LYS A 14 0.62 -5.81 -17.93
CA LYS A 14 0.08 -7.15 -17.64
C LYS A 14 -1.20 -7.12 -16.78
N VAL A 15 -1.60 -5.96 -16.28
CA VAL A 15 -2.90 -5.80 -15.59
C VAL A 15 -4.01 -6.10 -16.61
N ALA A 16 -5.04 -6.84 -16.20
CA ALA A 16 -6.15 -7.18 -17.10
C ALA A 16 -7.06 -5.99 -17.35
N GLY A 17 -7.61 -5.92 -18.55
CA GLY A 17 -8.52 -4.89 -19.01
C GLY A 17 -7.87 -3.90 -19.96
N HIS A 18 -8.66 -2.87 -20.29
CA HIS A 18 -8.23 -1.71 -21.06
C HIS A 18 -8.10 -0.54 -20.11
N HIS A 19 -6.88 -0.02 -19.96
CA HIS A 19 -6.61 1.12 -19.09
C HIS A 19 -5.70 2.10 -19.82
N GLU A 20 -5.96 3.39 -19.61
CA GLU A 20 -4.98 4.44 -19.83
C GLU A 20 -4.42 4.83 -18.47
N LEU A 21 -3.19 4.39 -18.17
CA LEU A 21 -2.54 4.68 -16.89
C LEU A 21 -1.47 5.74 -17.07
N ARG A 22 -1.22 6.53 -16.02
CA ARG A 22 -0.09 7.43 -15.92
C ARG A 22 0.71 7.09 -14.67
N LEU A 23 2.01 6.85 -14.82
CA LEU A 23 2.95 6.67 -13.71
C LEU A 23 3.71 7.97 -13.48
N ASN A 24 3.60 8.53 -12.28
CA ASN A 24 4.43 9.65 -11.80
C ASN A 24 5.40 9.12 -10.74
N VAL A 25 6.66 9.53 -10.80
CA VAL A 25 7.70 9.13 -9.83
C VAL A 25 8.31 10.38 -9.22
N VAL A 26 8.03 10.63 -7.95
CA VAL A 26 8.64 11.74 -7.18
C VAL A 26 9.77 11.16 -6.34
N SER A 27 10.96 11.75 -6.41
CA SER A 27 12.14 11.27 -5.67
C SER A 27 12.89 12.42 -5.01
N SER A 28 13.40 12.21 -3.79
CA SER A 28 14.36 13.09 -3.14
C SER A 28 15.77 12.94 -3.73
N THR A 29 16.65 13.90 -3.46
CA THR A 29 18.10 13.63 -3.50
C THR A 29 18.51 12.70 -2.36
N GLU A 30 19.71 12.13 -2.45
CA GLU A 30 20.27 11.36 -1.34
C GLU A 30 20.63 12.27 -0.17
N PHE A 31 20.30 11.85 1.04
CA PHE A 31 20.64 12.54 2.29
C PHE A 31 21.14 11.54 3.32
N SER A 32 21.93 12.00 4.29
CA SER A 32 22.39 11.11 5.37
C SER A 32 21.24 10.77 6.32
N ASP A 33 21.03 9.49 6.63
CA ASP A 33 20.06 9.04 7.63
C ASP A 33 20.80 8.53 8.87
N HIS A 34 20.53 9.14 10.02
CA HIS A 34 21.20 8.83 11.29
C HIS A 34 20.45 7.82 12.17
N THR A 35 19.30 7.33 11.69
CA THR A 35 18.40 6.49 12.48
C THR A 35 18.56 5.00 12.20
N PHE A 36 19.21 4.62 11.11
CA PHE A 36 19.22 3.28 10.54
C PHE A 36 19.76 2.17 11.44
N ILE A 37 21.08 2.12 11.67
CA ILE A 37 21.74 1.21 12.61
C ILE A 37 22.84 2.03 13.30
N PRO A 38 23.01 1.95 14.63
CA PRO A 38 24.08 2.66 15.32
C PRO A 38 25.45 2.37 14.68
N GLY A 39 26.21 3.43 14.37
CA GLY A 39 27.52 3.32 13.72
C GLY A 39 27.48 3.17 12.19
N VAL A 40 26.30 2.95 11.58
CA VAL A 40 26.13 2.94 10.13
C VAL A 40 25.48 4.25 9.70
N LEU A 41 26.12 4.98 8.77
CA LEU A 41 25.61 6.24 8.25
C LEU A 41 25.21 6.09 6.77
N PRO A 42 24.03 5.53 6.46
CA PRO A 42 23.61 5.35 5.10
C PRO A 42 23.21 6.67 4.41
N LYS A 43 23.32 6.68 3.08
CA LYS A 43 22.67 7.64 2.21
C LYS A 43 21.28 7.13 1.86
N ARG A 44 20.25 7.83 2.34
CA ARG A 44 18.84 7.52 2.08
C ARG A 44 18.32 8.34 0.91
N ARG A 45 17.48 7.72 0.08
CA ARG A 45 16.61 8.39 -0.90
C ARG A 45 15.19 7.94 -0.66
N ASP A 46 14.25 8.89 -0.67
CA ASP A 46 12.82 8.58 -0.63
C ASP A 46 12.17 8.74 -2.00
N ARG A 47 11.24 7.83 -2.30
CA ARG A 47 10.48 7.83 -3.54
C ARG A 47 8.99 7.65 -3.26
N LEU A 48 8.17 8.34 -4.05
CA LEU A 48 6.73 8.08 -4.15
C LEU A 48 6.37 7.79 -5.60
N LEU A 49 5.85 6.60 -5.84
CA LEU A 49 5.26 6.20 -7.12
C LEU A 49 3.76 6.43 -7.02
N VAL A 50 3.19 7.21 -7.95
CA VAL A 50 1.74 7.45 -8.04
C VAL A 50 1.26 6.97 -9.40
N VAL A 51 0.36 5.99 -9.39
CA VAL A 51 -0.33 5.51 -10.58
C VAL A 51 -1.71 6.13 -10.63
N SER A 52 -1.97 6.86 -11.71
CA SER A 52 -3.25 7.45 -12.04
C SER A 52 -3.89 6.74 -13.23
N GLN A 53 -5.20 6.81 -13.35
CA GLN A 53 -5.96 6.30 -14.47
C GLN A 53 -6.74 7.44 -15.12
N TYR A 54 -6.64 7.57 -16.45
CA TYR A 54 -7.50 8.48 -17.19
C TYR A 54 -8.92 7.89 -17.25
N GLN A 55 -9.89 8.74 -16.95
CA GLN A 55 -11.31 8.41 -17.04
C GLN A 55 -11.96 9.38 -18.01
N GLU A 56 -12.71 8.85 -18.97
CA GLU A 56 -13.50 9.66 -19.88
C GLU A 56 -14.68 10.28 -19.11
N CYS A 57 -14.85 11.59 -19.28
CA CYS A 57 -16.07 12.29 -18.90
C CYS A 57 -17.07 12.21 -20.07
N GLU A 58 -18.36 12.08 -19.78
CA GLU A 58 -19.38 12.20 -20.83
C GLU A 58 -19.40 13.64 -21.40
N GLN A 59 -19.92 13.82 -22.62
CA GLN A 59 -20.20 15.13 -23.25
C GLN A 59 -18.99 16.02 -23.59
N GLY A 60 -17.91 15.45 -24.14
CA GLY A 60 -16.82 16.25 -24.71
C GLY A 60 -15.95 16.99 -23.68
N GLU A 61 -16.14 16.72 -22.39
CA GLU A 61 -15.25 17.16 -21.32
C GLU A 61 -13.90 16.42 -21.37
N LYS A 62 -12.85 17.12 -20.93
CA LYS A 62 -11.48 16.60 -20.93
C LYS A 62 -11.36 15.43 -19.94
N ALA A 63 -10.79 14.31 -20.39
CA ALA A 63 -10.55 13.15 -19.53
C ALA A 63 -9.79 13.54 -18.24
N THR A 64 -10.30 13.11 -17.09
CA THR A 64 -9.68 13.36 -15.77
C THR A 64 -8.70 12.24 -15.44
N CYS A 65 -7.48 12.59 -15.03
CA CYS A 65 -6.45 11.62 -14.63
C CYS A 65 -6.47 11.45 -13.10
N ILE A 66 -7.17 10.43 -12.61
CA ILE A 66 -7.43 10.25 -11.17
C ILE A 66 -6.35 9.33 -10.56
N PRO A 67 -5.71 9.68 -9.43
CA PRO A 67 -4.81 8.76 -8.73
C PRO A 67 -5.59 7.55 -8.19
N VAL A 68 -5.10 6.35 -8.50
CA VAL A 68 -5.74 5.07 -8.11
C VAL A 68 -4.89 4.26 -7.14
N PHE A 69 -3.57 4.43 -7.18
CA PHE A 69 -2.61 3.74 -6.32
C PHE A 69 -1.38 4.60 -6.06
N ALA A 70 -0.83 4.50 -4.85
CA ALA A 70 0.48 5.06 -4.53
C ALA A 70 1.31 4.11 -3.68
N MET A 71 2.64 4.20 -3.83
CA MET A 71 3.63 3.44 -3.07
C MET A 71 4.78 4.35 -2.66
N ALA A 72 5.01 4.47 -1.35
CA ALA A 72 6.13 5.17 -0.76
C ALA A 72 7.25 4.18 -0.41
N VAL A 73 8.49 4.53 -0.75
CA VAL A 73 9.66 3.68 -0.59
C VAL A 73 10.85 4.49 -0.10
N SER A 74 11.65 3.89 0.77
CA SER A 74 12.95 4.42 1.20
C SER A 74 14.08 3.48 0.80
N GLU A 75 15.03 4.02 0.04
CA GLU A 75 16.21 3.33 -0.46
C GLU A 75 17.42 3.76 0.37
N TYR A 76 18.19 2.82 0.90
CA TYR A 76 19.36 3.09 1.74
C TYR A 76 20.61 2.50 1.09
N ASN A 77 21.56 3.38 0.81
CA ASN A 77 22.91 3.06 0.40
C ASN A 77 23.85 3.04 1.63
N LEU A 78 24.43 1.89 1.95
CA LEU A 78 25.27 1.65 3.13
C LEU A 78 26.76 2.01 2.92
N GLY A 79 27.14 2.57 1.77
CA GLY A 79 28.46 3.19 1.58
C GLY A 79 29.60 2.22 1.28
N ASN A 80 29.34 1.01 0.81
CA ASN A 80 30.35 0.00 0.48
C ASN A 80 31.03 0.19 -0.90
N GLY A 81 31.14 1.44 -1.38
CA GLY A 81 31.64 1.77 -2.72
C GLY A 81 30.64 1.59 -3.86
N SER A 82 29.45 1.04 -3.60
CA SER A 82 28.35 1.02 -4.58
C SER A 82 27.50 2.28 -4.50
N SER A 83 26.95 2.71 -5.64
CA SER A 83 25.90 3.73 -5.73
C SER A 83 24.48 3.16 -5.59
N MET A 84 24.35 1.83 -5.51
CA MET A 84 23.05 1.14 -5.46
C MET A 84 22.56 0.93 -4.02
N PRO A 85 21.23 0.87 -3.81
CA PRO A 85 20.68 0.58 -2.50
C PRO A 85 20.88 -0.89 -2.10
N GLN A 86 21.45 -1.12 -0.91
CA GLN A 86 21.59 -2.46 -0.29
C GLN A 86 20.37 -2.78 0.58
N ARG A 87 19.60 -1.77 0.97
CA ARG A 87 18.40 -1.91 1.80
C ARG A 87 17.30 -1.04 1.21
N VAL A 88 16.12 -1.62 1.02
CA VAL A 88 14.95 -0.89 0.54
C VAL A 88 13.80 -1.20 1.47
N TYR A 89 13.05 -0.19 1.88
CA TYR A 89 11.88 -0.35 2.73
C TYR A 89 10.66 0.20 2.02
N ILE A 90 9.68 -0.68 1.72
CA ILE A 90 8.39 -0.24 1.20
C ILE A 90 7.58 0.26 2.40
N GLU A 91 7.59 1.57 2.61
CA GLU A 91 7.00 2.21 3.79
C GLU A 91 5.48 2.09 3.79
N LYS A 92 4.85 2.48 2.69
CA LYS A 92 3.39 2.61 2.59
C LYS A 92 2.92 2.24 1.20
N ILE A 93 1.77 1.58 1.14
CA ILE A 93 0.99 1.44 -0.10
C ILE A 93 -0.45 1.85 0.20
N ASP A 94 -1.10 2.48 -0.76
CA ASP A 94 -2.50 2.87 -0.59
C ASP A 94 -3.22 2.94 -1.93
N THR A 95 -4.54 2.85 -1.88
CA THR A 95 -5.44 3.03 -3.02
C THR A 95 -6.51 4.05 -2.66
N THR A 96 -6.94 4.87 -3.61
CA THR A 96 -8.08 5.77 -3.39
C THR A 96 -9.43 5.04 -3.42
N GLY A 97 -9.48 3.85 -4.04
CA GLY A 97 -10.72 3.11 -4.29
C GLY A 97 -11.51 3.63 -5.49
N PHE A 98 -10.99 4.63 -6.20
CA PHE A 98 -11.49 5.05 -7.50
C PHE A 98 -10.73 4.36 -8.62
N GLY A 99 -11.35 4.28 -9.79
CA GLY A 99 -10.80 3.61 -10.96
C GLY A 99 -11.79 2.64 -11.60
N ILE A 100 -11.57 2.36 -12.87
CA ILE A 100 -12.29 1.35 -13.63
C ILE A 100 -11.45 0.09 -13.59
N PHE A 101 -11.97 -0.94 -12.91
CA PHE A 101 -11.31 -2.24 -12.79
C PHE A 101 -12.24 -3.32 -13.35
N PRO A 102 -11.78 -4.18 -14.28
CA PRO A 102 -12.58 -5.30 -14.72
C PRO A 102 -12.89 -6.25 -13.56
N GLN A 103 -13.98 -7.01 -13.68
CA GLN A 103 -14.26 -8.08 -12.72
C GLN A 103 -13.04 -9.00 -12.63
N ARG A 104 -12.64 -9.32 -11.40
CA ARG A 104 -11.38 -10.02 -11.13
C ARG A 104 -11.41 -11.40 -11.78
N SER A 105 -10.62 -11.59 -12.84
CA SER A 105 -10.12 -12.91 -13.19
C SER A 105 -9.06 -13.32 -12.17
N ALA A 106 -9.05 -14.61 -11.78
CA ALA A 106 -8.13 -15.16 -10.79
C ALA A 106 -6.65 -15.06 -11.22
N SER A 107 -6.38 -14.89 -12.52
CA SER A 107 -5.04 -14.94 -13.11
C SER A 107 -4.34 -13.57 -13.26
N CYS A 108 -5.00 -12.46 -12.93
CA CYS A 108 -4.49 -11.13 -13.30
C CYS A 108 -3.99 -10.32 -12.09
N TYR A 109 -2.88 -9.61 -12.27
CA TYR A 109 -2.38 -8.68 -11.27
C TYR A 109 -3.26 -7.44 -11.19
N SER A 110 -3.55 -6.98 -9.97
CA SER A 110 -4.10 -5.62 -9.75
C SER A 110 -3.01 -4.58 -9.96
N ILE A 111 -3.37 -3.34 -10.29
CA ILE A 111 -2.43 -2.21 -10.41
C ILE A 111 -1.44 -2.18 -9.23
N SER A 112 -1.94 -2.23 -7.99
CA SER A 112 -1.10 -2.26 -6.78
C SER A 112 -0.05 -3.38 -6.77
N ARG A 113 -0.42 -4.59 -7.22
CA ARG A 113 0.48 -5.76 -7.24
C ARG A 113 1.47 -5.63 -8.40
N ALA A 114 1.01 -5.20 -9.57
CA ALA A 114 1.86 -4.95 -10.72
C ALA A 114 2.90 -3.87 -10.44
N THR A 115 2.55 -2.78 -9.74
CA THR A 115 3.51 -1.73 -9.36
C THR A 115 4.57 -2.25 -8.38
N VAL A 116 4.16 -2.99 -7.35
CA VAL A 116 5.12 -3.60 -6.39
C VAL A 116 6.06 -4.59 -7.10
N LEU A 117 5.50 -5.49 -7.92
CA LEU A 117 6.29 -6.47 -8.68
C LEU A 117 7.26 -5.80 -9.66
N GLY A 118 6.81 -4.75 -10.36
CA GLY A 118 7.64 -3.99 -11.28
C GLY A 118 8.77 -3.24 -10.58
N TYR A 119 8.51 -2.68 -9.39
CA TYR A 119 9.54 -2.04 -8.59
C TYR A 119 10.58 -3.04 -8.06
N ILE A 120 10.16 -4.21 -7.58
CA ILE A 120 11.10 -5.26 -7.15
C ILE A 120 11.89 -5.81 -8.34
N SER A 121 11.26 -5.97 -9.51
CA SER A 121 11.95 -6.37 -10.74
C SER A 121 13.01 -5.34 -11.14
N PHE A 122 12.69 -4.05 -11.03
CA PHE A 122 13.66 -2.97 -11.20
C PHE A 122 14.87 -3.12 -10.26
N LEU A 123 14.63 -3.31 -8.97
CA LEU A 123 15.71 -3.47 -8.00
C LEU A 123 16.60 -4.66 -8.36
N ARG A 124 16.00 -5.80 -8.70
CA ARG A 124 16.74 -7.03 -9.00
C ARG A 124 17.55 -6.94 -10.28
N GLU A 125 16.98 -6.35 -11.34
CA GLU A 125 17.61 -6.26 -12.66
C GLU A 125 18.65 -5.14 -12.75
N TYR A 126 18.44 -4.03 -12.02
CA TYR A 126 19.22 -2.81 -12.20
C TYR A 126 20.00 -2.37 -10.94
N CYS A 127 19.58 -2.74 -9.73
CA CYS A 127 20.21 -2.29 -8.48
C CYS A 127 21.03 -3.37 -7.79
N SER A 128 20.65 -4.64 -7.91
CA SER A 128 21.33 -5.76 -7.26
C SER A 128 22.50 -6.33 -8.07
N VAL A 129 23.09 -5.51 -8.95
CA VAL A 129 24.27 -5.91 -9.72
C VAL A 129 25.53 -5.64 -8.91
N ASN A 130 26.32 -6.68 -8.66
CA ASN A 130 27.50 -6.66 -7.79
C ASN A 130 27.22 -6.17 -6.35
N VAL A 131 25.95 -6.15 -5.95
CA VAL A 131 25.48 -5.75 -4.63
C VAL A 131 24.29 -6.58 -4.23
N ARG A 132 24.30 -7.02 -2.97
CA ARG A 132 23.14 -7.65 -2.33
C ARG A 132 22.13 -6.59 -1.86
N THR A 133 20.92 -6.63 -2.40
CA THR A 133 19.79 -5.77 -1.98
C THR A 133 18.75 -6.58 -1.22
N ILE A 134 18.32 -6.08 -0.06
CA ILE A 134 17.22 -6.66 0.73
C ILE A 134 16.05 -5.68 0.79
N VAL A 135 14.87 -6.14 0.37
CA VAL A 135 13.61 -5.38 0.42
C VAL A 135 12.85 -5.76 1.70
N HIS A 136 12.52 -4.78 2.52
CA HIS A 136 11.79 -4.92 3.77
C HIS A 136 10.37 -4.38 3.63
N VAL A 137 9.42 -5.05 4.28
CA VAL A 137 8.02 -4.62 4.35
C VAL A 137 7.48 -4.89 5.76
N PHE A 138 6.79 -3.91 6.32
CA PHE A 138 5.94 -4.09 7.50
C PHE A 138 4.47 -3.99 7.10
N ALA A 139 3.81 -5.15 7.04
CA ALA A 139 2.41 -5.30 6.64
C ALA A 139 1.47 -5.12 7.83
N ARG A 140 1.08 -3.87 8.10
CA ARG A 140 0.02 -3.52 9.05
C ARG A 140 -1.19 -2.98 8.27
N ALA A 141 -2.41 -3.30 8.71
CA ALA A 141 -3.60 -2.73 8.08
C ALA A 141 -3.99 -1.41 8.75
N GLN A 142 -4.31 -0.41 7.93
CA GLN A 142 -4.97 0.82 8.34
C GLN A 142 -6.01 1.24 7.30
N PRO A 143 -7.04 2.03 7.67
CA PRO A 143 -8.07 2.48 6.73
C PRO A 143 -7.51 3.32 5.56
N ALA A 144 -6.48 4.12 5.82
CA ALA A 144 -5.76 4.92 4.84
C ALA A 144 -4.33 5.20 5.30
N TYR A 145 -3.42 5.40 4.35
CA TYR A 145 -2.01 5.68 4.56
C TYR A 145 -1.53 6.93 3.84
N LEU A 146 -1.85 7.06 2.55
CA LEU A 146 -1.35 8.11 1.66
C LEU A 146 -2.48 9.00 1.12
N PHE A 147 -3.69 8.44 0.98
CA PHE A 147 -4.84 9.16 0.42
C PHE A 147 -5.83 9.51 1.54
N SER A 148 -5.67 10.70 2.12
CA SER A 148 -6.57 11.20 3.16
C SER A 148 -8.03 11.19 2.70
N GLY A 149 -8.95 10.83 3.60
CA GLY A 149 -10.38 10.73 3.30
C GLY A 149 -10.80 9.47 2.55
N SER A 150 -9.90 8.78 1.84
CA SER A 150 -10.24 7.61 1.00
C SER A 150 -10.90 6.44 1.73
N GLN A 151 -10.76 6.33 3.04
CA GLN A 151 -11.50 5.35 3.85
C GLN A 151 -13.02 5.57 3.82
N ASN A 152 -13.48 6.78 3.50
CA ASN A 152 -14.90 7.12 3.37
C ASN A 152 -15.48 6.71 2.01
N ASN A 153 -14.61 6.45 1.02
CA ASN A 153 -15.03 5.95 -0.27
C ASN A 153 -15.48 4.48 -0.14
N ARG A 154 -16.77 4.22 -0.34
CA ARG A 154 -17.35 2.86 -0.29
C ARG A 154 -16.78 1.92 -1.36
N GLY A 155 -16.21 2.45 -2.44
CA GLY A 155 -15.50 1.67 -3.46
C GLY A 155 -14.12 1.18 -3.00
N LYS A 156 -13.54 1.78 -1.95
CA LYS A 156 -12.24 1.36 -1.40
C LYS A 156 -12.40 0.08 -0.60
N ARG A 157 -11.76 -1.00 -1.08
CA ARG A 157 -11.70 -2.27 -0.35
C ARG A 157 -10.52 -2.29 0.62
N ILE A 158 -10.79 -1.94 1.87
CA ILE A 158 -9.81 -2.04 2.96
C ILE A 158 -9.61 -3.52 3.32
N LEU A 159 -8.36 -3.99 3.29
CA LEU A 159 -8.03 -5.35 3.70
C LEU A 159 -7.97 -5.43 5.23
N SER A 160 -8.50 -6.51 5.80
CA SER A 160 -8.22 -6.84 7.19
C SER A 160 -6.74 -7.16 7.37
N GLU A 161 -6.26 -7.04 8.61
CA GLU A 161 -4.90 -7.37 9.05
C GLU A 161 -4.38 -8.70 8.46
N ARG A 162 -5.08 -9.81 8.73
CA ARG A 162 -4.74 -11.13 8.17
C ARG A 162 -4.71 -11.08 6.63
N ASN A 163 -5.72 -10.50 5.99
CA ASN A 163 -5.82 -10.42 4.52
C ASN A 163 -4.71 -9.58 3.88
N LEU A 164 -4.19 -8.57 4.57
CA LEU A 164 -3.05 -7.79 4.10
C LEU A 164 -1.76 -8.60 4.18
N VAL A 165 -1.55 -9.36 5.27
CA VAL A 165 -0.43 -10.33 5.35
C VAL A 165 -0.53 -11.36 4.21
N LYS A 166 -1.73 -11.92 3.96
CA LYS A 166 -1.96 -12.81 2.79
C LYS A 166 -1.60 -12.12 1.48
N TRP A 167 -2.00 -10.86 1.33
CA TRP A 167 -1.79 -10.11 0.11
C TRP A 167 -0.30 -9.90 -0.16
N TRP A 168 0.49 -9.53 0.85
CA TRP A 168 1.93 -9.36 0.74
C TRP A 168 2.64 -10.68 0.43
N ALA A 169 2.34 -11.75 1.17
CA ALA A 169 2.89 -13.07 0.90
C ALA A 169 2.60 -13.53 -0.54
N LYS A 170 1.35 -13.37 -1.01
CA LYS A 170 0.99 -13.68 -2.40
C LYS A 170 1.68 -12.76 -3.41
N THR A 171 1.80 -11.47 -3.12
CA THR A 171 2.49 -10.50 -4.00
C THR A 171 3.94 -10.89 -4.17
N LEU A 172 4.69 -11.05 -3.07
CA LEU A 172 6.11 -11.39 -3.14
C LEU A 172 6.33 -12.80 -3.70
N GLY A 173 5.44 -13.75 -3.42
CA GLY A 173 5.47 -15.09 -4.03
C GLY A 173 5.08 -15.12 -5.52
N SER A 174 4.51 -14.05 -6.07
CA SER A 174 4.20 -13.96 -7.52
C SER A 174 5.39 -13.49 -8.37
N LEU A 175 6.55 -13.26 -7.74
CA LEU A 175 7.77 -12.93 -8.47
C LEU A 175 8.17 -14.08 -9.38
N THR A 176 8.74 -13.74 -10.53
CA THR A 176 9.27 -14.69 -11.51
C THR A 176 10.74 -14.43 -11.71
N ILE A 177 11.52 -15.48 -11.93
CA ILE A 177 12.94 -15.39 -12.25
C ILE A 177 13.20 -16.06 -13.60
N ALA A 178 14.21 -15.60 -14.33
CA ALA A 178 14.65 -16.29 -15.53
C ALA A 178 15.25 -17.67 -15.17
N PRO A 179 15.19 -18.67 -16.07
CA PRO A 179 15.63 -20.04 -15.76
C PRO A 179 17.10 -20.17 -15.31
N ASP A 180 17.95 -19.23 -15.72
CA ASP A 180 19.38 -19.17 -15.42
C ASP A 180 19.70 -18.41 -14.13
N GLN A 181 18.72 -17.73 -13.53
CA GLN A 181 18.91 -16.96 -12.31
C GLN A 181 18.70 -17.82 -11.06
N LYS A 182 19.49 -17.53 -10.01
CA LYS A 182 19.28 -18.13 -8.69
C LYS A 182 17.98 -17.65 -8.06
N ALA A 183 17.37 -18.53 -7.27
CA ALA A 183 16.22 -18.19 -6.43
C ALA A 183 16.58 -17.08 -5.44
N MET A 184 15.62 -16.20 -5.19
CA MET A 184 15.70 -15.19 -4.12
C MET A 184 15.42 -15.85 -2.78
N ARG A 185 15.88 -15.25 -1.69
CA ARG A 185 15.56 -15.72 -0.33
C ARG A 185 14.50 -14.83 0.28
N GLY A 186 13.39 -15.42 0.68
CA GLY A 186 12.29 -14.74 1.37
C GLY A 186 12.29 -15.08 2.84
N PHE A 187 12.07 -14.09 3.69
CA PHE A 187 11.87 -14.25 5.12
C PHE A 187 10.55 -13.60 5.48
N TRP A 188 9.81 -14.25 6.37
CA TRP A 188 8.54 -13.72 6.84
C TRP A 188 8.27 -14.14 8.28
N TYR A 189 7.74 -13.21 9.05
CA TYR A 189 7.46 -13.38 10.46
C TYR A 189 6.20 -12.63 10.83
N VAL A 190 5.33 -13.24 11.63
CA VAL A 190 4.11 -12.63 12.16
C VAL A 190 4.20 -12.71 13.67
N PRO A 191 4.54 -11.61 14.38
CA PRO A 191 4.72 -11.64 15.83
C PRO A 191 3.48 -12.16 16.56
N GLY A 192 3.67 -13.04 17.54
CA GLY A 192 2.58 -13.64 18.32
C GLY A 192 1.82 -14.77 17.60
N GLU A 193 2.29 -15.19 16.42
CA GLU A 193 1.72 -16.31 15.66
C GLU A 193 2.80 -17.37 15.38
N THR A 194 2.39 -18.60 15.09
CA THR A 194 3.30 -19.69 14.71
C THR A 194 3.30 -19.92 13.20
N GLU A 195 4.36 -20.52 12.66
CA GLU A 195 4.40 -20.88 11.24
C GLU A 195 3.20 -21.73 10.83
N GLN A 196 2.78 -22.69 11.69
CA GLN A 196 1.63 -23.55 11.43
C GLN A 196 0.32 -22.76 11.39
N THR A 197 0.11 -21.82 12.32
CA THR A 197 -1.11 -20.99 12.37
C THR A 197 -1.21 -20.07 11.15
N VAL A 198 -0.08 -19.65 10.59
CA VAL A 198 0.01 -18.71 9.47
C VAL A 198 0.15 -19.44 8.12
N ALA A 199 0.44 -20.75 8.10
CA ALA A 199 0.43 -21.56 6.88
C ALA A 199 -0.93 -21.50 6.15
N ASP A 200 -2.03 -21.32 6.90
CA ASP A 200 -3.38 -21.09 6.36
C ASP A 200 -3.64 -19.63 5.92
N ILE A 201 -2.82 -18.69 6.39
CA ILE A 201 -2.86 -17.29 5.97
C ILE A 201 -2.35 -17.18 4.53
N GLY A 202 -1.45 -18.05 4.12
CA GLY A 202 -1.31 -18.38 2.72
C GLY A 202 -0.31 -19.49 2.60
N ARG A 203 -0.52 -20.42 1.66
CA ARG A 203 0.56 -21.30 1.22
C ARG A 203 1.62 -20.42 0.55
N VAL A 204 2.45 -19.77 1.35
CA VAL A 204 3.62 -19.01 0.91
C VAL A 204 4.53 -19.95 0.09
N GLY A 205 4.49 -21.25 0.40
CA GLY A 205 5.17 -22.31 -0.34
C GLY A 205 4.48 -22.89 -1.59
N ALA A 206 3.30 -22.41 -2.02
CA ALA A 206 2.65 -22.97 -3.23
C ALA A 206 2.85 -22.15 -4.51
N ILE A 207 3.65 -21.08 -4.50
CA ILE A 207 3.62 -20.09 -5.58
C ILE A 207 5.07 -19.74 -6.00
N THR A 208 5.54 -20.47 -7.02
CA THR A 208 6.78 -20.29 -7.82
C THR A 208 8.14 -20.75 -7.24
N ARG A 209 9.01 -21.28 -8.11
CA ARG A 209 10.44 -21.59 -7.83
C ARG A 209 11.33 -20.33 -7.65
N ALA A 210 10.72 -19.14 -7.62
CA ALA A 210 11.43 -17.87 -7.65
C ALA A 210 11.99 -17.46 -6.28
N VAL A 211 11.31 -17.83 -5.20
CA VAL A 211 11.64 -17.41 -3.84
C VAL A 211 11.62 -18.61 -2.89
N GLU A 212 12.73 -18.81 -2.19
CA GLU A 212 12.85 -19.78 -1.10
C GLU A 212 12.46 -19.09 0.21
N TRP A 213 11.28 -19.41 0.72
CA TRP A 213 10.72 -18.79 1.93
C TRP A 213 11.17 -19.51 3.20
N THR A 214 11.62 -18.74 4.19
CA THR A 214 12.01 -19.17 5.52
C THR A 214 11.18 -18.42 6.56
N TRP A 215 10.61 -19.13 7.53
CA TRP A 215 9.94 -18.49 8.66
C TRP A 215 10.96 -17.81 9.60
N GLY A 216 10.61 -16.62 10.10
CA GLY A 216 11.43 -15.82 11.00
C GLY A 216 12.09 -14.61 10.32
N LEU A 217 12.94 -13.92 11.07
CA LEU A 217 13.70 -12.77 10.57
C LEU A 217 14.98 -13.21 9.83
N PRO A 218 15.56 -12.38 8.94
CA PRO A 218 16.76 -12.73 8.16
C PRO A 218 18.08 -12.71 8.96
N TYR A 219 18.00 -12.81 10.29
CA TYR A 219 19.12 -12.63 11.21
C TYR A 219 19.32 -13.87 12.09
N PRO A 220 20.56 -14.23 12.45
CA PRO A 220 20.80 -15.32 13.40
C PRO A 220 20.17 -15.04 14.76
N ALA A 221 19.53 -16.04 15.36
CA ALA A 221 18.83 -15.93 16.65
C ALA A 221 19.68 -15.31 17.79
N GLY A 222 20.97 -15.64 17.84
CA GLY A 222 21.91 -15.13 18.86
C GLY A 222 22.58 -13.80 18.51
N ALA A 223 22.34 -13.21 17.34
CA ALA A 223 22.92 -11.93 16.97
C ALA A 223 22.32 -10.79 17.81
N ASN A 224 23.10 -9.74 18.07
CA ASN A 224 22.59 -8.54 18.74
C ASN A 224 21.67 -7.75 17.79
N ALA A 225 20.38 -7.70 18.09
CA ALA A 225 19.36 -7.03 17.30
C ALA A 225 19.69 -5.54 17.08
N LEU A 226 20.35 -4.89 18.04
CA LEU A 226 20.74 -3.48 17.94
C LEU A 226 21.75 -3.21 16.83
N GLU A 227 22.51 -4.23 16.41
CA GLU A 227 23.57 -4.15 15.41
C GLU A 227 23.13 -4.64 14.03
N VAL A 228 22.16 -5.55 13.95
CA VAL A 228 21.79 -6.22 12.69
C VAL A 228 20.43 -5.81 12.15
N VAL A 229 19.50 -5.35 13.00
CA VAL A 229 18.14 -4.99 12.59
C VAL A 229 18.10 -3.54 12.11
N PRO A 230 17.73 -3.30 10.83
CA PRO A 230 17.58 -1.96 10.30
C PRO A 230 16.38 -1.26 10.94
N ARG A 231 16.59 -0.01 11.33
CA ARG A 231 15.56 0.86 11.89
C ARG A 231 15.05 1.78 10.78
N PHE A 232 13.79 1.60 10.43
CA PHE A 232 13.09 2.41 9.45
C PHE A 232 12.17 3.45 10.10
N SER A 233 11.76 4.46 9.34
CA SER A 233 10.80 5.47 9.80
C SER A 233 9.45 4.84 10.13
N ASP A 234 8.85 5.22 11.26
CA ASP A 234 7.53 4.75 11.74
C ASP A 234 7.34 3.22 11.77
N ASP A 235 8.44 2.47 11.92
CA ASP A 235 8.44 1.01 11.96
C ASP A 235 8.47 0.48 13.41
N PRO A 236 7.70 -0.58 13.76
CA PRO A 236 7.67 -1.14 15.11
C PRO A 236 9.03 -1.68 15.55
N LYS A 237 9.87 -2.18 14.64
CA LYS A 237 11.24 -2.62 14.95
C LYS A 237 12.04 -1.47 15.53
N SER A 238 11.97 -0.31 14.89
CA SER A 238 12.64 0.90 15.34
C SER A 238 12.12 1.37 16.70
N LYS A 239 10.79 1.31 16.91
CA LYS A 239 10.16 1.71 18.18
C LYS A 239 10.53 0.81 19.35
N VAL A 240 10.75 -0.49 19.11
CA VAL A 240 11.24 -1.42 20.14
C VAL A 240 12.70 -1.15 20.44
N LEU A 241 13.55 -1.08 19.40
CA LEU A 241 15.00 -0.91 19.56
C LEU A 241 15.40 0.48 20.10
N SER A 242 14.57 1.51 19.91
CA SER A 242 14.82 2.85 20.45
C SER A 242 14.75 2.94 21.99
N ARG A 243 14.21 1.90 22.64
CA ARG A 243 14.15 1.80 24.11
C ARG A 243 15.48 1.37 24.74
N TYR A 244 16.42 0.93 23.92
CA TYR A 244 17.70 0.38 24.34
C TYR A 244 18.84 1.30 23.88
N SER A 245 19.87 1.40 24.72
CA SER A 245 21.12 2.09 24.42
C SER A 245 22.07 1.21 23.60
N SER A 246 23.12 1.80 23.04
CA SER A 246 24.15 1.06 22.31
C SER A 246 25.00 0.12 23.18
N LYS A 247 24.89 0.21 24.51
CA LYS A 247 25.59 -0.67 25.45
C LYS A 247 24.78 -1.91 25.83
N ASP A 248 23.48 -1.89 25.55
CA ASP A 248 22.61 -3.02 25.83
C ASP A 248 22.84 -4.15 24.82
N THR A 249 22.46 -5.37 25.20
CA THR A 249 22.44 -6.52 24.31
C THR A 249 21.03 -7.06 24.29
N VAL A 250 20.44 -7.15 23.10
CA VAL A 250 19.13 -7.77 22.88
C VAL A 250 19.32 -8.76 21.75
N THR A 251 19.20 -10.05 22.04
CA THR A 251 19.30 -11.08 21.00
C THR A 251 18.13 -10.98 20.03
N ILE A 252 18.26 -11.55 18.83
CA ILE A 252 17.15 -11.61 17.87
C ILE A 252 15.96 -12.39 18.46
N SER A 253 16.19 -13.47 19.20
CA SER A 253 15.10 -14.21 19.86
C SER A 253 14.37 -13.38 20.91
N GLU A 254 15.07 -12.62 21.75
CA GLU A 254 14.44 -11.70 22.69
C GLU A 254 13.69 -10.57 21.97
N PHE A 255 14.29 -10.04 20.90
CA PHE A 255 13.66 -9.00 20.08
C PHE A 255 12.35 -9.48 19.42
N GLU A 256 12.31 -10.72 18.94
CA GLU A 256 11.10 -11.34 18.38
C GLU A 256 9.98 -11.40 19.44
N GLN A 257 10.29 -11.81 20.67
CA GLN A 257 9.34 -11.82 21.80
C GLN A 257 8.85 -10.41 22.15
N LEU A 258 9.76 -9.43 22.17
CA LEU A 258 9.41 -8.03 22.44
C LEU A 258 8.42 -7.49 21.40
N LEU A 259 8.58 -7.84 20.11
CA LEU A 259 7.66 -7.43 19.05
C LEU A 259 6.23 -7.92 19.32
N GLU A 260 6.04 -9.15 19.83
CA GLU A 260 4.71 -9.72 20.12
C GLU A 260 3.94 -8.93 21.18
N THR A 261 4.66 -8.24 22.07
CA THR A 261 4.04 -7.42 23.13
C THR A 261 3.65 -6.02 22.66
N THR A 262 4.07 -5.60 21.47
CA THR A 262 3.77 -4.26 20.96
C THR A 262 2.33 -4.15 20.48
N GLY A 263 1.68 -3.01 20.71
CA GLY A 263 0.32 -2.77 20.20
C GLY A 263 0.21 -2.67 18.66
N GLU A 264 1.33 -2.68 17.94
CA GLU A 264 1.37 -2.65 16.47
C GLU A 264 1.58 -4.04 15.85
N CYS A 265 2.16 -4.98 16.59
CA CYS A 265 2.46 -6.32 16.11
C CYS A 265 1.79 -7.46 16.88
N GLY A 266 1.35 -7.24 18.11
CA GLY A 266 0.56 -8.19 18.87
C GLY A 266 -0.53 -7.52 19.69
N ALA A 267 -0.81 -8.05 20.88
CA ALA A 267 -1.99 -7.67 21.69
C ALA A 267 -3.32 -7.78 20.91
N GLY A 268 -3.49 -8.88 20.16
CA GLY A 268 -4.71 -9.16 19.37
C GLY A 268 -4.73 -8.55 17.97
N ARG A 269 -3.64 -7.90 17.54
CA ARG A 269 -3.42 -7.44 16.17
C ARG A 269 -2.64 -8.50 15.38
N VAL A 270 -2.83 -8.52 14.06
CA VAL A 270 -2.00 -9.32 13.14
C VAL A 270 -1.25 -8.39 12.18
N SER A 271 0.07 -8.44 12.20
CA SER A 271 0.90 -7.77 11.20
C SER A 271 2.07 -8.64 10.78
N GLY A 272 2.55 -8.44 9.56
CA GLY A 272 3.62 -9.26 8.98
C GLY A 272 4.89 -8.47 8.76
N LEU A 273 6.04 -9.04 9.10
CA LEU A 273 7.34 -8.57 8.69
C LEU A 273 7.83 -9.44 7.54
N PHE A 274 8.20 -8.83 6.42
CA PHE A 274 8.78 -9.53 5.28
C PHE A 274 10.17 -8.94 4.98
N ALA A 275 11.11 -9.82 4.63
CA ALA A 275 12.38 -9.43 4.05
C ALA A 275 12.67 -10.30 2.83
N LEU A 276 12.87 -9.68 1.67
CA LEU A 276 13.19 -10.36 0.42
C LEU A 276 14.61 -9.99 0.01
N ASP A 277 15.51 -10.95 0.11
CA ASP A 277 16.88 -10.85 -0.35
C ASP A 277 16.96 -11.22 -1.84
N LEU A 278 17.24 -10.22 -2.67
CA LEU A 278 17.28 -10.34 -4.12
C LEU A 278 18.52 -11.08 -4.63
N GLY A 279 19.47 -11.38 -3.73
CA GLY A 279 20.77 -11.91 -4.05
C GLY A 279 21.67 -10.87 -4.73
N GLU A 280 22.79 -11.33 -5.24
CA GLU A 280 23.73 -10.55 -6.03
C GLU A 280 23.73 -11.07 -7.47
N GLN A 281 23.57 -10.18 -8.44
CA GLN A 281 23.59 -10.49 -9.87
C GLN A 281 24.96 -10.14 -10.46
N ALA A 282 25.52 -11.04 -11.26
CA ALA A 282 26.88 -10.92 -11.80
C ALA A 282 26.99 -10.09 -13.09
N LYS A 283 25.87 -9.74 -13.74
CA LYS A 283 25.86 -8.97 -14.99
C LYS A 283 24.85 -7.84 -14.93
N VAL A 284 25.28 -6.70 -15.46
CA VAL A 284 24.42 -5.56 -15.78
C VAL A 284 23.68 -5.88 -17.10
N CYS A 285 22.40 -5.56 -17.20
CA CYS A 285 21.74 -5.42 -18.49
C CYS A 285 22.37 -4.22 -19.22
N ASP A 286 23.07 -4.43 -20.35
CA ASP A 286 23.81 -3.38 -21.07
C ASP A 286 23.09 -2.02 -21.10
N GLY A 287 23.78 -0.96 -20.64
CA GLY A 287 23.27 0.42 -20.66
C GLY A 287 22.48 0.87 -19.41
N ALA A 288 22.43 0.09 -18.34
CA ALA A 288 21.73 0.47 -17.12
C ALA A 288 22.44 1.59 -16.33
N SER A 289 21.97 2.83 -16.47
CA SER A 289 22.19 3.84 -15.43
C SER A 289 21.13 3.68 -14.34
N TYR A 290 21.52 3.81 -13.08
CA TYR A 290 20.57 3.93 -11.98
C TYR A 290 19.84 5.26 -12.14
N PRO A 291 18.53 5.28 -12.44
CA PRO A 291 17.93 6.53 -12.82
C PRO A 291 17.69 7.43 -11.62
N THR A 292 18.24 8.63 -11.75
CA THR A 292 18.01 9.76 -10.86
C THR A 292 17.22 10.86 -11.59
N PRO A 293 16.02 10.64 -12.14
CA PRO A 293 15.13 11.76 -12.38
C PRO A 293 14.69 12.28 -11.01
N LEU A 294 15.45 13.27 -10.52
CA LEU A 294 15.17 14.00 -9.30
C LEU A 294 14.00 14.94 -9.60
N SER A 295 12.90 14.78 -8.88
CA SER A 295 11.82 15.76 -8.87
C SER A 295 11.97 16.74 -7.71
N CYS A 296 12.52 16.27 -6.59
CA CYS A 296 12.82 17.11 -5.44
C CYS A 296 14.32 17.33 -5.32
N SER A 297 14.72 18.60 -5.28
CA SER A 297 16.11 19.05 -5.12
C SER A 297 16.72 18.65 -3.77
N ASN A 298 15.89 18.45 -2.75
CA ASN A 298 16.30 18.06 -1.40
C ASN A 298 15.15 17.38 -0.64
N ILE A 299 15.49 16.79 0.52
CA ILE A 299 14.53 16.12 1.39
C ILE A 299 13.44 17.06 1.94
N LYS A 300 13.73 18.35 2.16
CA LYS A 300 12.71 19.31 2.65
C LYS A 300 11.61 19.50 1.61
N GLN A 301 11.96 19.63 0.34
CA GLN A 301 11.00 19.72 -0.75
C GLN A 301 10.18 18.42 -0.91
N PHE A 302 10.79 17.27 -0.66
CA PHE A 302 10.07 15.98 -0.66
C PHE A 302 9.08 15.87 0.51
N ILE A 303 9.46 16.30 1.72
CA ILE A 303 8.58 16.37 2.89
C ILE A 303 7.43 17.36 2.63
N GLU A 304 7.70 18.53 2.05
CA GLU A 304 6.67 19.49 1.68
C GLU A 304 5.68 18.88 0.68
N PHE A 305 6.18 18.15 -0.32
CA PHE A 305 5.34 17.39 -1.24
C PHE A 305 4.46 16.36 -0.52
N GLN A 306 5.03 15.58 0.42
CA GLN A 306 4.25 14.62 1.21
C GLN A 306 3.16 15.32 2.04
N HIS A 307 3.46 16.48 2.64
CA HIS A 307 2.47 17.29 3.35
C HIS A 307 1.34 17.77 2.42
N LYS A 308 1.69 18.29 1.23
CA LYS A 308 0.69 18.70 0.22
C LYS A 308 -0.20 17.53 -0.20
N LEU A 309 0.38 16.36 -0.48
CA LEU A 309 -0.39 15.15 -0.80
C LEU A 309 -1.33 14.75 0.35
N SER A 310 -0.86 14.79 1.59
CA SER A 310 -1.67 14.43 2.76
C SER A 310 -2.83 15.40 3.04
N ALA A 311 -2.73 16.63 2.53
CA ALA A 311 -3.78 17.65 2.66
C ALA A 311 -4.89 17.53 1.61
N LEU A 312 -4.69 16.73 0.56
CA LEU A 312 -5.71 16.46 -0.47
C LEU A 312 -6.82 15.54 0.08
N ASP A 313 -8.01 15.59 -0.51
CA ASP A 313 -9.17 14.82 -0.06
C ASP A 313 -9.67 13.83 -1.10
N PHE A 314 -9.60 12.55 -0.75
CA PHE A 314 -10.02 11.42 -1.57
C PHE A 314 -11.29 10.75 -1.03
N GLY A 315 -12.10 11.42 -0.21
CA GLY A 315 -13.30 10.85 0.41
C GLY A 315 -14.49 10.67 -0.51
N SER A 316 -14.59 11.47 -1.58
CA SER A 316 -15.66 11.40 -2.57
C SER A 316 -15.10 11.50 -3.99
N LEU A 317 -15.93 11.18 -4.99
CA LEU A 317 -15.52 11.28 -6.39
C LEU A 317 -15.23 12.74 -6.79
N GLU A 318 -16.05 13.68 -6.33
CA GLU A 318 -15.90 15.12 -6.59
C GLU A 318 -14.63 15.67 -5.93
N SER A 319 -14.44 15.41 -4.63
CA SER A 319 -13.22 15.83 -3.92
C SER A 319 -11.95 15.20 -4.52
N THR A 320 -12.05 13.96 -5.00
CA THR A 320 -10.95 13.26 -5.67
C THR A 320 -10.62 13.88 -7.02
N ALA A 321 -11.62 14.25 -7.83
CA ALA A 321 -11.39 14.93 -9.09
C ALA A 321 -10.68 16.27 -8.87
N HIS A 322 -11.14 17.07 -7.90
CA HIS A 322 -10.47 18.31 -7.52
C HIS A 322 -9.04 18.07 -7.00
N SER A 323 -8.87 17.09 -6.12
CA SER A 323 -7.56 16.70 -5.60
C SER A 323 -6.62 16.19 -6.70
N ALA A 324 -7.14 15.56 -7.74
CA ALA A 324 -6.36 15.10 -8.88
C ALA A 324 -5.82 16.28 -9.70
N GLU A 325 -6.62 17.34 -9.90
CA GLU A 325 -6.16 18.58 -10.53
C GLU A 325 -5.07 19.27 -9.70
N GLN A 326 -5.28 19.38 -8.38
CA GLN A 326 -4.28 19.94 -7.47
C GLN A 326 -2.98 19.12 -7.47
N LEU A 327 -3.09 17.78 -7.49
CA LEU A 327 -1.93 16.89 -7.54
C LEU A 327 -1.18 17.02 -8.88
N ASP A 328 -1.89 17.13 -10.00
CA ASP A 328 -1.28 17.36 -11.31
C ASP A 328 -0.55 18.71 -11.36
N GLN A 329 -1.13 19.76 -10.77
CA GLN A 329 -0.47 21.05 -10.61
C GLN A 329 0.82 20.94 -9.78
N ILE A 330 0.78 20.23 -8.64
CA ILE A 330 1.98 19.95 -7.82
C ILE A 330 3.05 19.21 -8.64
N PHE A 331 2.66 18.22 -9.43
CA PHE A 331 3.59 17.50 -10.30
C PHE A 331 4.24 18.40 -11.37
N ARG A 332 3.48 19.34 -11.95
CA ARG A 332 4.03 20.32 -12.91
C ARG A 332 5.03 21.28 -12.26
N GLU A 333 4.71 21.78 -11.07
CA GLU A 333 5.59 22.66 -10.29
C GLU A 333 6.92 21.97 -9.95
N LEU A 334 6.85 20.69 -9.57
CA LEU A 334 8.01 19.84 -9.28
C LEU A 334 8.68 19.27 -10.54
N LYS A 335 8.17 19.57 -11.73
CA LYS A 335 8.65 19.04 -13.02
C LYS A 335 8.80 17.51 -13.00
N VAL A 336 7.83 16.82 -12.38
CA VAL A 336 7.83 15.37 -12.23
C VAL A 336 7.73 14.72 -13.61
N GLN A 337 8.65 13.80 -13.87
CA GLN A 337 8.56 12.98 -15.08
C GLN A 337 7.43 11.98 -14.92
N HIS A 338 6.58 11.92 -15.94
CA HIS A 338 5.51 10.94 -16.02
C HIS A 338 5.68 10.06 -17.26
N THR A 339 5.08 8.87 -17.18
CA THR A 339 4.97 7.93 -18.29
C THR A 339 3.51 7.55 -18.45
N ASP A 340 2.96 7.76 -19.65
CA ASP A 340 1.65 7.22 -20.01
C ASP A 340 1.80 5.76 -20.50
N ILE A 341 0.92 4.90 -20.01
CA ILE A 341 0.99 3.45 -20.12
C ILE A 341 -0.37 2.96 -20.63
N PRO A 342 -0.55 2.82 -21.95
CA PRO A 342 -1.73 2.15 -22.49
C PRO A 342 -1.65 0.66 -22.16
N VAL A 343 -2.68 0.17 -21.49
CA VAL A 343 -2.89 -1.25 -21.15
C VAL A 343 -4.01 -1.77 -22.04
N ARG A 344 -3.72 -2.87 -22.74
CA ARG A 344 -4.62 -3.55 -23.68
C ARG A 344 -4.47 -5.05 -23.47
N ASN A 345 -5.01 -5.55 -22.36
CA ASN A 345 -4.85 -6.94 -21.97
C ASN A 345 -6.22 -7.56 -21.68
N ASP A 346 -6.89 -7.97 -22.76
CA ASP A 346 -8.10 -8.78 -22.66
C ASP A 346 -7.72 -10.18 -22.20
N VAL A 347 -7.65 -10.38 -20.89
CA VAL A 347 -7.60 -11.73 -20.36
C VAL A 347 -8.95 -12.35 -20.66
N GLN A 348 -8.98 -13.24 -21.67
CA GLN A 348 -10.17 -14.03 -21.96
C GLN A 348 -10.65 -14.68 -20.65
N PRO A 349 -11.96 -14.61 -20.33
CA PRO A 349 -12.48 -15.44 -19.26
C PRO A 349 -12.09 -16.89 -19.57
N PRO A 350 -11.69 -17.71 -18.57
CA PRO A 350 -11.37 -19.11 -18.81
C PRO A 350 -12.55 -19.73 -19.55
N GLY A 351 -12.31 -20.07 -20.83
CA GLY A 351 -13.33 -20.57 -21.71
C GLY A 351 -13.91 -21.85 -21.12
N THR A 352 -15.23 -21.95 -21.11
CA THR A 352 -15.93 -23.20 -21.33
C THR A 352 -15.27 -23.88 -22.54
N THR A 353 -14.38 -24.84 -22.28
CA THR A 353 -13.94 -25.74 -23.33
C THR A 353 -15.17 -26.51 -23.78
N ASP A 354 -15.67 -26.15 -24.96
CA ASP A 354 -16.54 -27.02 -25.73
C ASP A 354 -15.76 -28.30 -26.03
N ILE A 355 -15.90 -29.27 -25.14
CA ILE A 355 -15.51 -30.65 -25.41
C ILE A 355 -16.56 -31.15 -26.40
N SER A 356 -16.26 -30.99 -27.68
CA SER A 356 -16.84 -31.85 -28.71
C SER A 356 -16.29 -33.26 -28.51
N SER A 357 -16.95 -34.02 -27.63
CA SER A 357 -16.82 -35.48 -27.59
C SER A 357 -18.17 -36.12 -27.85
N THR A 358 -18.21 -36.84 -28.95
CA THR A 358 -19.20 -37.84 -29.31
C THR A 358 -19.25 -38.93 -28.22
N GLY A 359 -20.35 -39.02 -27.47
CA GLY A 359 -20.60 -40.08 -26.48
C GLY A 359 -21.90 -39.84 -25.67
N PRO A 360 -22.63 -40.89 -25.24
CA PRO A 360 -24.08 -40.86 -25.18
C PRO A 360 -24.67 -40.17 -23.94
N ASN A 361 -25.84 -39.58 -24.18
CA ASN A 361 -26.81 -39.07 -23.21
C ASN A 361 -26.82 -39.79 -21.86
N VAL A 362 -26.53 -39.03 -20.79
CA VAL A 362 -27.12 -39.27 -19.48
C VAL A 362 -27.75 -37.96 -19.03
N MET A 363 -29.08 -37.91 -19.03
CA MET A 363 -29.83 -36.82 -18.44
C MET A 363 -29.50 -36.73 -16.94
N ASN A 364 -29.15 -35.54 -16.46
CA ASN A 364 -29.40 -35.21 -15.07
C ASN A 364 -30.09 -33.85 -14.98
N LEU A 365 -31.40 -33.93 -14.74
CA LEU A 365 -32.29 -32.82 -14.42
C LEU A 365 -31.97 -32.36 -13.00
N GLN A 366 -31.35 -31.19 -12.86
CA GLN A 366 -31.49 -30.35 -11.67
C GLN A 366 -31.15 -28.89 -12.03
N ASN A 367 -32.08 -28.26 -12.73
CA ASN A 367 -32.23 -26.81 -12.67
C ASN A 367 -32.83 -26.42 -11.32
N PHE A 368 -32.47 -25.20 -10.88
CA PHE A 368 -33.12 -24.32 -9.89
C PHE A 368 -32.28 -23.94 -8.67
N VAL A 369 -31.26 -23.10 -8.88
CA VAL A 369 -31.10 -21.85 -8.11
C VAL A 369 -30.48 -20.77 -9.01
N LYS A 370 -31.30 -19.88 -9.59
CA LYS A 370 -30.80 -18.61 -10.13
C LYS A 370 -30.39 -17.73 -8.94
N ARG A 371 -29.11 -17.73 -8.57
CA ARG A 371 -28.56 -16.64 -7.75
C ARG A 371 -28.30 -15.45 -8.67
N LYS A 372 -29.02 -14.34 -8.44
CA LYS A 372 -28.70 -13.03 -9.04
C LYS A 372 -27.23 -12.70 -8.74
N PRO A 373 -26.42 -12.28 -9.72
CA PRO A 373 -25.15 -11.65 -9.41
C PRO A 373 -25.45 -10.31 -8.73
N ALA A 374 -24.86 -10.09 -7.56
CA ALA A 374 -24.86 -8.78 -6.93
C ALA A 374 -24.10 -7.81 -7.84
N SER A 375 -24.79 -6.83 -8.42
CA SER A 375 -24.15 -5.69 -9.08
C SER A 375 -23.42 -4.87 -8.02
N GLN A 376 -22.08 -4.96 -7.99
CA GLN A 376 -21.29 -3.92 -7.37
C GLN A 376 -21.29 -2.73 -8.33
N ASP A 377 -22.06 -1.70 -7.99
CA ASP A 377 -22.04 -0.43 -8.70
C ASP A 377 -20.63 0.18 -8.59
N VAL A 378 -19.87 0.11 -9.69
CA VAL A 378 -18.62 0.84 -9.83
C VAL A 378 -19.00 2.32 -10.01
N ILE A 379 -18.67 3.16 -9.03
CA ILE A 379 -18.93 4.60 -9.11
C ILE A 379 -17.91 5.22 -10.07
N THR A 380 -18.32 5.38 -11.33
CA THR A 380 -17.58 6.13 -12.36
C THR A 380 -18.06 7.58 -12.40
N VAL A 381 -17.25 8.49 -12.94
CA VAL A 381 -17.66 9.88 -13.23
C VAL A 381 -18.96 9.93 -14.04
N GLN A 382 -19.16 8.96 -14.94
CA GLN A 382 -20.37 8.81 -15.75
C GLN A 382 -21.66 8.66 -14.93
N SER A 383 -21.59 8.08 -13.72
CA SER A 383 -22.78 7.85 -12.88
C SER A 383 -23.37 9.12 -12.23
N LEU A 384 -22.61 10.23 -12.19
CA LEU A 384 -23.04 11.50 -11.58
C LEU A 384 -23.88 12.38 -12.52
N VAL A 385 -23.61 12.35 -13.83
CA VAL A 385 -24.35 13.17 -14.82
C VAL A 385 -25.81 12.70 -14.91
N LYS A 386 -26.07 11.40 -14.81
CA LYS A 386 -27.44 10.85 -14.77
C LYS A 386 -28.25 11.26 -13.55
N ARG A 387 -27.62 11.55 -12.40
CA ARG A 387 -28.34 12.01 -11.20
C ARG A 387 -28.64 13.51 -11.23
N LYS A 388 -27.80 14.32 -11.88
CA LYS A 388 -28.01 15.78 -11.99
C LYS A 388 -29.17 16.15 -12.93
N HIS A 389 -29.56 15.27 -13.85
CA HIS A 389 -30.72 15.48 -14.75
C HIS A 389 -32.05 14.91 -14.21
N ALA A 390 -32.05 14.23 -13.05
CA ALA A 390 -33.26 13.66 -12.46
C ALA A 390 -33.91 14.57 -11.39
N HIS A 391 -33.28 15.69 -11.03
CA HIS A 391 -33.74 16.57 -9.94
C HIS A 391 -33.88 18.05 -10.35
N THR A 392 -34.46 18.29 -11.53
CA THR A 392 -34.96 19.62 -11.92
C THR A 392 -36.20 19.44 -12.80
N LYS A 393 -37.32 19.12 -12.17
CA LYS A 393 -38.66 19.50 -12.62
C LYS A 393 -39.63 19.39 -11.44
N ASP A 394 -40.51 20.38 -11.37
CA ASP A 394 -41.57 20.63 -10.39
C ASP A 394 -41.06 21.44 -9.18
N GLY A 395 -41.39 22.71 -8.97
CA GLY A 395 -42.48 23.54 -9.47
C GLY A 395 -42.91 24.42 -8.30
N GLU A 396 -42.66 25.72 -8.40
CA GLU A 396 -42.97 26.74 -7.41
C GLU A 396 -44.47 26.79 -7.06
N ASN A 397 -44.81 26.98 -5.77
CA ASN A 397 -45.89 27.91 -5.44
C ASN A 397 -45.70 28.53 -4.05
N SER A 398 -46.05 29.81 -3.97
CA SER A 398 -45.80 30.77 -2.91
C SER A 398 -46.98 30.92 -1.94
N GLY A 399 -46.70 31.35 -0.70
CA GLY A 399 -47.69 32.07 0.12
C GLY A 399 -47.60 31.84 1.65
N PRO A 400 -47.72 32.90 2.50
CA PRO A 400 -47.26 32.88 3.90
C PRO A 400 -48.39 32.95 4.95
N GLU A 401 -48.10 32.68 6.24
CA GLU A 401 -48.49 33.49 7.43
C GLU A 401 -48.36 32.79 8.81
N LYS A 402 -47.69 33.50 9.73
CA LYS A 402 -48.00 33.84 11.15
C LYS A 402 -48.24 32.80 12.27
N SER A 403 -47.33 32.87 13.26
CA SER A 403 -47.47 33.06 14.74
C SER A 403 -48.50 32.31 15.61
N SER A 404 -48.03 31.75 16.75
CA SER A 404 -48.48 31.99 18.16
C SER A 404 -48.14 30.79 19.08
N THR A 405 -47.21 30.93 20.04
CA THR A 405 -47.36 31.02 21.52
C THR A 405 -48.00 29.81 22.27
N HIS A 406 -47.14 29.04 22.98
CA HIS A 406 -47.12 28.56 24.40
C HIS A 406 -48.43 28.18 25.18
N PRO A 407 -48.35 27.59 26.41
CA PRO A 407 -47.62 26.42 26.95
C PRO A 407 -48.49 25.56 27.93
N LEU A 408 -47.96 24.49 28.55
CA LEU A 408 -48.32 23.82 29.86
C LEU A 408 -47.69 22.41 29.86
N GLY A 409 -47.04 21.82 30.87
CA GLY A 409 -46.84 22.14 32.28
C GLY A 409 -47.26 20.96 33.18
N ARG A 410 -46.29 20.24 33.81
CA ARG A 410 -46.29 19.50 35.13
C ARG A 410 -45.57 18.14 35.08
N GLN A 411 -44.44 17.99 35.78
CA GLN A 411 -44.19 17.61 37.21
C GLN A 411 -43.99 16.09 37.38
N VAL A 412 -42.79 15.57 37.70
CA VAL A 412 -41.98 15.57 38.96
C VAL A 412 -42.36 14.41 39.91
N GLN A 413 -41.37 13.57 40.22
CA GLN A 413 -40.88 13.13 41.56
C GLN A 413 -39.65 12.22 41.31
N ASN A 414 -38.42 12.41 41.81
CA ASN A 414 -37.77 12.78 43.09
C ASN A 414 -37.23 11.60 43.91
N GLY A 415 -35.98 11.78 44.37
CA GLY A 415 -35.22 11.01 45.37
C GLY A 415 -33.82 10.64 44.84
N GLY A 416 -32.71 11.37 45.09
CA GLY A 416 -32.17 11.91 46.35
C GLY A 416 -31.45 10.78 47.09
N THR A 417 -30.15 10.80 47.49
CA THR A 417 -29.31 11.82 48.17
C THR A 417 -27.85 11.28 48.14
N LEU A 418 -26.79 11.97 47.69
CA LEU A 418 -25.95 13.04 48.28
C LEU A 418 -25.23 12.74 49.62
N CYS A 419 -23.87 12.74 49.60
CA CYS A 419 -22.92 13.45 50.50
C CYS A 419 -21.48 13.04 50.08
N GLU A 420 -20.56 13.88 49.55
CA GLU A 420 -19.83 15.04 50.15
C GLU A 420 -19.11 14.69 51.47
N GLN A 421 -17.86 15.03 51.80
CA GLN A 421 -16.68 15.78 51.28
C GLN A 421 -15.48 15.21 52.10
N THR A 422 -14.18 15.32 51.77
CA THR A 422 -13.33 16.50 51.97
C THR A 422 -11.85 16.18 51.67
N THR A 423 -11.21 17.19 51.07
CA THR A 423 -9.81 17.60 50.98
C THR A 423 -8.75 17.12 52.00
N LYS A 424 -7.50 16.94 51.52
CA LYS A 424 -6.30 17.59 52.08
C LYS A 424 -5.06 17.55 51.16
N LYS A 425 -4.47 18.74 50.98
CA LYS A 425 -3.13 19.03 50.42
C LYS A 425 -2.02 18.57 51.37
N SER A 426 -0.87 18.20 50.81
CA SER A 426 0.45 18.38 51.43
C SER A 426 1.53 18.46 50.35
N ARG A 427 2.54 19.30 50.59
CA ARG A 427 3.59 19.78 49.69
C ARG A 427 4.92 19.63 50.44
N MET A 428 6.02 19.33 49.71
CA MET A 428 7.45 19.46 50.10
C MET A 428 7.95 18.46 51.17
N ASN A 429 9.18 17.91 51.15
CA ASN A 429 10.47 18.45 50.72
C ASN A 429 11.52 17.35 50.41
N THR A 430 12.61 17.82 49.79
CA THR A 430 13.93 17.26 49.47
C THR A 430 14.63 16.34 50.49
N SER A 431 15.39 15.37 49.97
CA SER A 431 16.81 15.11 50.28
C SER A 431 17.47 14.48 49.06
#